data_AF-A0A7S1MHH2-F1
#
_entry.id   AF-A0A7S1MHH2-F1
#
_cell.length_a   1.000
_cell.length_b   1.000
_cell.length_c   1.000
_cell.angle_alpha   90.00
_cell.angle_beta   90.00
_cell.angle_gamma   90.00
#
_symmetry.space_group_name_H-M   'P 1'
#
loop_
_entity.id
_entity.type
_entity.pdbx_description
1 polymer ?
#
loop_
_entity_poly.entity_id
_entity_poly.type
_entity_poly.pdbx_seq_one_letter_code
_entity_poly.pdbx_strand_id
1 'polypeptide(L)'
;VRHSQKHGFFINDLNTVECNSVADIRGALETGVQNRRVCAHALNKDSSRSHALFTMYIDSESNAECEEAGPQGRRHGKITFVDLAGSERLKESLAEGNARKETQAINKS
;
A
#
# COMPACT_ATOMS: atom_id res chain seq x y z
N VAL A 1 5.88 11.68 -2.99
CA VAL A 1 6.69 11.04 -1.92
C VAL A 1 7.59 12.09 -1.30
N ARG A 2 7.64 12.19 0.03
CA ARG A 2 8.51 13.09 0.80
C ARG A 2 9.50 12.27 1.62
N HIS A 3 10.53 12.91 2.17
CA HIS A 3 11.54 12.27 3.02
C HIS A 3 11.64 12.96 4.38
N SER A 4 11.77 12.19 5.46
CA SER A 4 12.14 12.69 6.79
C SER A 4 13.18 11.76 7.43
N GLN A 5 14.03 12.30 8.31
CA GLN A 5 15.01 11.47 9.04
C GLN A 5 14.35 10.39 9.91
N LYS A 6 13.17 10.68 10.49
CA LYS A 6 12.48 9.76 11.40
C LYS A 6 11.68 8.67 10.69
N HIS A 7 11.08 8.97 9.54
CA HIS A 7 10.14 8.07 8.86
C HIS A 7 10.63 7.58 7.49
N GLY A 8 11.83 8.00 7.07
CA GLY A 8 12.32 7.76 5.71
C GLY A 8 11.40 8.39 4.67
N PHE A 9 11.17 7.67 3.57
CA PHE A 9 10.22 8.10 2.53
C PHE A 9 8.77 7.82 2.94
N PHE A 10 7.91 8.83 2.79
CA PHE A 10 6.49 8.75 3.14
C PHE A 10 5.60 9.50 2.13
N ILE A 11 4.30 9.24 2.18
CA ILE A 11 3.30 9.95 1.37
C ILE A 11 2.56 10.90 2.31
N ASN A 12 2.53 12.19 1.95
CA ASN A 12 1.73 13.16 2.69
C ASN A 12 0.25 12.86 2.52
N ASP A 13 -0.51 13.10 3.58
CA ASP A 13 -1.97 13.03 3.58
C ASP A 13 -2.50 11.63 3.18
N LEU A 14 -1.68 10.59 3.37
CA LEU A 14 -2.13 9.22 3.25
C LEU A 14 -3.07 8.91 4.42
N ASN A 15 -4.29 8.49 4.11
CA ASN A 15 -5.25 8.12 5.13
C ASN A 15 -4.79 6.85 5.87
N THR A 16 -4.69 6.93 7.19
CA THR A 16 -4.38 5.81 8.08
C THR A 16 -5.54 5.58 9.03
N VAL A 17 -5.94 4.31 9.18
CA VAL A 17 -7.07 3.91 10.01
C VAL A 17 -6.55 3.12 11.20
N GLU A 18 -6.88 3.56 12.41
CA GLU A 18 -6.58 2.79 13.63
C GLU A 18 -7.40 1.49 13.63
N CYS A 19 -6.74 0.37 13.88
CA CYS A 19 -7.35 -0.95 13.88
C CYS A 19 -6.98 -1.65 15.19
N ASN A 20 -7.99 -2.07 15.97
CA ASN A 20 -7.79 -2.77 17.24
C ASN A 20 -8.14 -4.25 17.15
N SER A 21 -8.70 -4.68 16.02
CA SER A 21 -9.07 -6.07 15.76
C SER A 21 -8.78 -6.48 14.31
N VAL A 22 -8.75 -7.79 14.08
CA VAL A 22 -8.66 -8.36 12.72
C VAL A 22 -9.86 -7.93 11.86
N ALA A 23 -11.03 -7.72 12.47
CA ALA A 23 -12.22 -7.26 11.76
C ALA A 23 -12.05 -5.84 11.21
N ASP A 24 -11.40 -4.96 11.97
CA ASP A 24 -11.12 -3.57 11.54
C ASP A 24 -10.17 -3.57 10.34
N ILE A 25 -9.11 -4.38 10.40
CA ILE A 25 -8.15 -4.54 9.31
C ILE A 25 -8.86 -5.04 8.04
N ARG A 26 -9.73 -6.04 8.19
CA ARG A 26 -10.53 -6.57 7.07
C ARG A 26 -11.45 -5.50 6.47
N GLY A 27 -12.15 -4.72 7.31
CA GLY A 27 -13.02 -3.64 6.84
C GLY A 27 -12.26 -2.52 6.11
N ALA A 28 -11.08 -2.14 6.61
CA ALA A 28 -10.21 -1.18 5.96
C ALA A 28 -9.72 -1.70 4.59
N LEU A 29 -9.35 -2.98 4.51
CA LEU A 29 -8.96 -3.63 3.26
C LEU A 29 -10.11 -3.66 2.25
N GLU A 30 -11.31 -4.08 2.67
CA GLU A 30 -12.50 -4.12 1.82
C GLU A 30 -12.85 -2.74 1.26
N THR A 31 -12.79 -1.70 2.09
CA THR A 31 -12.98 -0.31 1.68
C THR A 31 -11.93 0.11 0.66
N GLY A 32 -10.66 -0.23 0.88
CA GLY A 32 -9.57 0.04 -0.08
C GLY A 32 -9.79 -0.65 -1.42
N VAL A 33 -10.23 -1.91 -1.42
CA VAL A 33 -10.55 -2.66 -2.63
C VAL A 33 -11.75 -2.06 -3.37
N GLN A 34 -12.79 -1.64 -2.66
CA GLN A 34 -13.94 -0.96 -3.25
C GLN A 34 -13.53 0.37 -3.91
N ASN A 35 -12.73 1.18 -3.22
CA ASN A 35 -12.22 2.44 -3.78
C ASN A 35 -11.35 2.21 -5.02
N ARG A 36 -10.51 1.17 -5.02
CA ARG A 36 -9.74 0.77 -6.21
C ARG A 36 -10.65 0.41 -7.38
N ARG A 37 -11.71 -0.37 -7.13
CA ARG A 37 -12.71 -0.74 -8.17
C ARG A 37 -13.46 0.47 -8.72
N VAL A 38 -13.84 1.43 -7.87
CA VAL A 38 -14.54 2.65 -8.31
C VAL A 38 -13.62 3.55 -9.16
N CYS A 39 -12.37 3.74 -8.75
CA CYS A 39 -11.38 4.49 -9.55
C CYS A 39 -11.12 3.82 -10.91
N ALA A 40 -11.09 2.50 -10.98
CA ALA A 40 -11.00 1.78 -12.25
C ALA A 40 -12.18 2.14 -13.17
N HIS A 41 -13.43 2.14 -12.69
CA HIS A 41 -14.56 2.50 -13.55
C HIS A 41 -14.60 3.95 -14.05
N ALA A 42 -13.98 4.91 -13.33
CA ALA A 42 -14.00 6.31 -13.71
C ALA A 42 -13.01 6.70 -14.83
N LEU A 43 -11.85 6.04 -14.92
CA LEU A 43 -10.80 6.37 -15.90
C LEU A 43 -10.04 5.18 -16.49
N ASN A 44 -10.22 3.96 -15.95
CA ASN A 44 -9.34 2.84 -16.27
C ASN A 44 -10.06 1.49 -16.09
N LYS A 45 -10.71 0.99 -17.15
CA LYS A 45 -11.57 -0.22 -17.10
C LYS A 45 -10.86 -1.48 -16.61
N ASP A 46 -9.54 -1.43 -16.43
CA ASP A 46 -8.73 -2.57 -15.99
C ASP A 46 -7.94 -2.26 -14.71
N SER A 47 -8.25 -2.98 -13.64
CA SER A 47 -7.51 -2.93 -12.37
C SER A 47 -6.05 -3.39 -12.50
N SER A 48 -5.69 -3.93 -13.67
CA SER A 48 -4.33 -4.31 -14.07
C SER A 48 -3.38 -3.12 -14.22
N ARG A 49 -3.85 -1.88 -14.29
CA ARG A 49 -3.05 -0.69 -14.66
C ARG A 49 -2.60 0.20 -13.50
N SER A 50 -2.71 -0.27 -12.26
CA SER A 50 -2.23 0.46 -11.09
C SER A 50 -1.65 -0.50 -10.05
N HIS A 51 -0.46 -0.19 -9.54
CA HIS A 51 0.07 -0.86 -8.36
C HIS A 51 -0.76 -0.48 -7.13
N ALA A 52 -1.03 -1.45 -6.25
CA ALA A 52 -1.69 -1.22 -4.98
C ALA A 52 -0.75 -1.58 -3.83
N LEU A 53 -0.68 -0.70 -2.83
CA LEU A 53 0.11 -0.91 -1.63
C LEU A 53 -0.84 -0.87 -0.43
N PHE A 54 -0.79 -1.89 0.42
CA PHE A 54 -1.48 -1.92 1.70
C PHE A 54 -0.44 -2.01 2.81
N THR A 55 -0.32 -0.94 3.60
CA THR A 55 0.70 -0.85 4.66
C THR A 55 0.05 -0.92 6.02
N MET A 56 0.50 -1.87 6.84
CA MET A 56 0.14 -1.98 8.24
C MET A 56 1.32 -1.53 9.11
N TYR A 57 1.02 -0.65 10.06
CA TYR A 57 1.94 -0.28 11.14
C TYR A 57 1.50 -1.01 12.39
N ILE A 58 2.44 -1.72 13.03
CA ILE A 58 2.17 -2.57 14.18
C ILE A 58 3.01 -2.05 15.33
N ASP A 59 2.35 -1.57 16.37
CA ASP A 59 2.98 -1.17 17.62
C ASP A 59 2.76 -2.26 18.66
N SER A 60 3.82 -2.70 19.32
CA SER A 60 3.77 -3.66 20.42
C SER A 60 4.44 -3.05 21.64
N GLU A 61 3.69 -3.00 22.74
CA GLU A 61 4.19 -2.60 24.05
C GLU A 61 4.27 -3.86 24.92
N SER A 62 5.47 -4.16 25.42
CA SER A 62 5.69 -5.29 26.33
C SER A 62 5.57 -4.81 27.76
N ASN A 63 4.52 -5.23 28.47
CA ASN A 63 4.33 -4.94 29.90
C ASN A 63 5.14 -5.88 30.82
N ALA A 64 6.23 -6.47 30.33
CA ALA A 64 7.03 -7.38 31.14
C ALA A 64 7.71 -6.60 32.28
N GLU A 65 7.17 -6.73 33.50
CA GLU A 65 7.83 -6.44 34.78
C GLU A 65 8.85 -7.54 35.15
N CYS A 66 9.12 -8.49 34.25
CA CYS A 66 10.11 -9.54 34.49
C CYS A 66 11.51 -9.01 34.14
N GLU A 67 12.33 -8.81 35.17
CA GLU A 67 13.73 -8.33 35.12
C GLU A 67 14.67 -9.16 34.22
N GLU A 68 14.24 -10.34 33.74
CA GLU A 68 15.02 -11.20 32.84
C GLU A 68 14.76 -10.99 31.35
N ALA A 69 13.67 -10.30 30.98
CA ALA A 69 13.45 -9.89 29.61
C ALA A 69 14.07 -8.50 29.43
N GLY A 70 15.00 -8.36 28.47
CA GLY A 70 15.71 -7.11 28.18
C GLY A 70 14.81 -5.87 27.99
N PRO A 71 15.40 -4.68 27.79
CA PRO A 71 14.80 -3.39 28.10
C PRO A 71 13.35 -3.26 27.63
N GLN A 72 12.48 -2.82 28.55
CA GLN A 72 11.10 -2.40 28.28
C GLN A 72 11.08 -1.53 27.02
N GLY A 73 10.61 -2.10 25.93
CA GLY A 73 10.81 -1.52 24.61
C GLY A 73 9.55 -1.61 23.79
N ARG A 74 8.99 -0.44 23.45
CA ARG A 74 7.99 -0.35 22.39
C ARG A 74 8.62 -0.80 21.08
N ARG A 75 8.06 -1.84 20.48
CA ARG A 75 8.49 -2.35 19.18
C ARG A 75 7.57 -1.80 18.12
N HIS A 76 8.16 -1.23 17.08
CA HIS A 76 7.44 -0.72 15.92
C HIS A 76 7.75 -1.61 14.72
N GLY A 77 6.72 -2.13 14.08
CA GLY A 77 6.78 -2.94 12.87
C GLY A 77 6.04 -2.27 11.73
N LYS A 78 6.53 -2.47 10.50
CA LYS A 78 5.87 -2.03 9.28
C LYS A 78 5.81 -3.20 8.31
N ILE A 79 4.61 -3.57 7.89
CA ILE A 79 4.38 -4.59 6.86
C ILE A 79 3.71 -3.90 5.68
N THR A 80 4.29 -4.01 4.49
CA THR A 80 3.66 -3.50 3.25
C THR A 80 3.40 -4.67 2.32
N PHE A 81 2.13 -4.90 2.03
CA PHE A 81 1.70 -5.78 0.95
C PHE A 81 1.66 -4.98 -0.34
N VAL A 82 2.28 -5.53 -1.39
CA VAL A 82 2.39 -4.88 -2.69
C VAL A 82 1.75 -5.79 -3.73
N ASP A 83 0.71 -5.27 -4.38
CA ASP A 83 0.10 -5.87 -5.56
C ASP A 83 0.55 -5.06 -6.78
N LEU A 84 1.38 -5.65 -7.62
CA LEU A 84 1.94 -4.96 -8.77
C LEU A 84 0.98 -5.05 -9.97
N ALA A 85 0.88 -3.95 -10.71
CA ALA A 85 0.18 -3.90 -11.97
C ALA A 85 0.70 -4.94 -12.98
N GLY A 86 -0.16 -5.33 -13.92
CA GLY A 86 0.20 -6.26 -14.99
C GLY A 86 1.23 -5.64 -15.93
N SER A 87 2.26 -6.42 -16.27
CA SER A 87 3.28 -6.00 -17.25
C SER A 87 2.83 -6.36 -18.66
N GLU A 88 1.94 -5.54 -19.23
CA GLU A 88 1.53 -5.71 -20.63
C GLU A 88 2.69 -5.39 -21.58
N ARG A 89 2.94 -6.29 -22.53
CA ARG A 89 3.92 -6.05 -23.60
C ARG A 89 3.35 -5.03 -24.58
N LEU A 90 4.05 -3.89 -24.72
CA LEU A 90 3.68 -2.82 -25.65
C LEU A 90 3.47 -3.25 -27.11
N LYS A 91 4.18 -4.29 -27.55
CA LYS A 91 4.02 -4.83 -28.91
C LYS A 91 2.71 -5.61 -29.09
N GLU A 92 2.17 -6.16 -28.01
CA GLU A 92 0.96 -7.00 -28.01
C GLU A 92 -0.28 -6.20 -27.58
N SER A 93 -0.13 -5.13 -26.79
CA SER A 93 -1.26 -4.36 -26.26
C SER A 93 -1.94 -3.43 -27.27
N LEU A 94 -1.35 -3.23 -28.46
CA LEU A 94 -1.81 -2.28 -29.50
C LEU A 94 -2.13 -0.87 -28.94
N ALA A 95 -1.53 -0.51 -27.80
CA ALA A 95 -1.82 0.73 -27.12
C ALA A 95 -1.21 1.91 -27.87
N GLU A 96 -2.03 2.91 -28.20
CA GLU A 96 -1.63 4.12 -28.91
C GLU A 96 -1.80 5.38 -28.05
N GLY A 97 -1.13 6.46 -28.42
CA GLY A 97 -1.25 7.76 -27.76
C GLY A 97 -1.00 7.72 -26.24
N ASN A 98 -2.00 8.15 -25.47
CA ASN A 98 -1.91 8.21 -24.00
C ASN A 98 -1.85 6.83 -23.34
N ALA A 99 -2.54 5.83 -23.89
CA ALA A 99 -2.50 4.46 -23.36
C ALA A 99 -1.08 3.87 -23.45
N ARG A 100 -0.34 4.18 -24.52
CA ARG A 100 1.06 3.74 -24.67
C ARG A 100 1.98 4.33 -23.59
N LYS A 101 1.81 5.63 -23.29
CA LYS A 101 2.59 6.33 -22.26
C LYS A 101 2.30 5.75 -20.88
N GLU A 102 1.05 5.44 -20.62
CA GLU A 102 0.61 4.82 -19.38
C GLU A 102 1.20 3.40 -19.20
N THR A 103 1.07 2.52 -20.20
CA THR A 103 1.68 1.18 -20.16
C THR A 103 3.20 1.25 -19.95
N GLN A 104 3.89 2.21 -20.56
CA GLN A 104 5.32 2.43 -20.33
C GLN A 104 5.63 2.88 -18.89
N ALA A 105 4.82 3.78 -18.33
CA ALA A 105 5.00 4.25 -16.97
C ALA A 105 4.81 3.11 -15.97
N ILE A 106 3.76 2.30 -16.15
CA ILE A 106 3.49 1.11 -15.32
C ILE A 106 4.65 0.12 -15.39
N ASN A 107 5.14 -0.22 -16.59
CA ASN A 107 6.25 -1.15 -16.76
C ASN A 107 7.60 -0.65 -16.21
N LYS A 108 7.73 0.65 -15.97
CA LYS A 108 8.95 1.28 -15.42
C LYS A 108 8.88 1.49 -13.89
N SER A 109 7.67 1.39 -13.32
CA SER A 109 7.37 1.76 -11.92
C SER A 109 8.04 0.84 -10.90
#